data_AF-A0A4Y2L1N3-F1
#
_entry.id   AF-A0A4Y2L1N3-F1
#
_cell.length_a   1.000
_cell.length_b   1.000
_cell.length_c   1.000
_cell.angle_alpha   90.00
_cell.angle_beta   90.00
_cell.angle_gamma   90.00
#
_symmetry.space_group_name_H-M   'P 1'
#
loop_
_entity.id
_entity.type
_entity.pdbx_description
1 polymer ?
#
loop_
_entity_poly.entity_id
_entity_poly.type
_entity_poly.pdbx_seq_one_letter_code
_entity_poly.pdbx_strand_id
1 'polypeptide(L)'
;MINYSKYGWQICADLKVMSLLMGLQLGYTKCCCFLCLWDSRAIALHYIKRDWPQRASFKPREMNVKHLLLAEPHKIIIPPLHIKLGLDKSLVIIMDQHSSTRMKNSLDSV
;
A
#
# COMPACT_ATOMS: atom_id res chain seq x y z
N MET A 1 14.93 21.45 -10.58
CA MET A 1 13.72 21.08 -9.81
C MET A 1 12.62 20.70 -10.81
N ILE A 2 12.11 19.47 -10.77
CA ILE A 2 11.08 19.01 -11.71
C ILE A 2 9.72 19.55 -11.20
N ASN A 3 9.00 20.28 -12.05
CA ASN A 3 7.70 20.85 -11.73
C ASN A 3 6.59 20.01 -12.36
N TYR A 4 6.02 19.08 -11.58
CA TYR A 4 4.95 18.19 -12.05
C TYR A 4 3.62 18.93 -12.26
N SER A 5 3.35 20.02 -11.53
CA SER A 5 2.11 20.78 -11.68
C SER A 5 2.08 21.58 -12.99
N LYS A 6 3.25 22.04 -13.47
CA LYS A 6 3.35 22.84 -14.70
C LYS A 6 2.90 22.09 -15.96
N TYR A 7 3.26 20.81 -16.08
CA TYR A 7 3.04 20.05 -17.31
C TYR A 7 1.85 19.08 -17.25
N GLY A 8 1.27 18.88 -16.06
CA GLY A 8 0.04 18.11 -15.89
C GLY A 8 0.13 16.65 -16.34
N TRP A 9 1.33 16.08 -16.39
CA TRP A 9 1.60 14.73 -16.85
C TRP A 9 0.92 13.69 -15.97
N GLN A 10 0.42 12.62 -16.60
CA GLN A 10 -0.01 11.43 -15.87
C GLN A 10 1.22 10.64 -15.43
N ILE A 11 1.25 10.24 -14.17
CA ILE A 11 2.37 9.50 -13.58
C ILE A 11 1.92 8.06 -13.38
N CYS A 12 2.63 7.12 -13.97
CA CYS A 12 2.47 5.69 -13.73
C CYS A 12 3.76 5.16 -13.11
N ALA A 13 3.68 4.65 -11.88
CA ALA A 13 4.82 4.13 -11.15
C ALA A 13 4.36 3.11 -10.10
N ASP A 14 5.32 2.45 -9.48
CA ASP A 14 5.05 1.52 -8.39
C ASP A 14 4.49 2.24 -7.14
N LEU A 15 3.84 1.46 -6.26
CA LEU A 15 3.22 1.97 -5.03
C LEU A 15 4.19 2.70 -4.10
N LYS A 16 5.49 2.32 -4.11
CA LYS A 16 6.51 2.95 -3.26
C LYS A 16 6.87 4.32 -3.80
N VAL A 17 7.07 4.48 -5.10
CA VAL A 17 7.27 5.79 -5.74
C VAL A 17 6.02 6.67 -5.56
N MET A 18 4.82 6.12 -5.67
CA MET A 18 3.60 6.86 -5.42
C MET A 18 3.50 7.38 -3.98
N SER A 19 3.88 6.56 -3.00
CA SER A 19 3.93 7.00 -1.60
C SER A 19 4.90 8.17 -1.39
N LEU A 20 6.04 8.18 -2.09
CA LEU A 20 7.01 9.28 -2.05
C LEU A 20 6.44 10.56 -2.69
N LEU A 21 5.80 10.44 -3.86
CA LEU A 21 5.17 11.57 -4.55
C LEU A 21 4.03 12.20 -3.74
N MET A 22 3.30 11.36 -2.99
CA MET A 22 2.24 11.79 -2.06
C MET A 22 2.78 12.26 -0.70
N GLY A 23 4.11 12.29 -0.52
CA GLY A 23 4.74 12.74 0.71
C GLY A 23 4.48 11.85 1.93
N LEU A 24 4.06 10.60 1.72
CA LEU A 24 3.79 9.65 2.78
C LEU A 24 5.08 9.16 3.43
N GLN A 25 5.01 8.91 4.73
CA GLN A 25 6.10 8.30 5.48
C GLN A 25 6.27 6.84 5.04
N LEU A 26 7.47 6.53 4.55
CA LEU A 26 7.88 5.17 4.19
C LEU A 26 8.04 4.29 5.45
N GLY A 27 7.73 3.01 5.31
CA GLY A 27 7.82 2.02 6.38
C GLY A 27 6.46 1.48 6.83
N TYR A 28 6.44 0.76 7.96
CA TYR A 28 5.23 0.18 8.53
C TYR A 28 4.45 1.23 9.35
N THR A 29 3.77 2.11 8.63
CA THR A 29 2.98 3.21 9.21
C THR A 29 1.52 2.85 9.38
N LYS A 30 0.82 3.55 10.28
CA LYS A 30 -0.58 3.28 10.62
C LYS A 30 -1.52 3.45 9.41
N CYS A 31 -1.36 4.55 8.66
CA CYS A 31 -2.18 4.88 7.49
C CYS A 31 -1.27 5.03 6.26
N CYS A 32 -0.82 3.88 5.73
CA CYS A 32 0.12 3.82 4.61
C CYS A 32 -0.55 4.00 3.24
N CYS A 33 -1.87 3.84 3.14
CA CYS A 33 -2.60 3.98 1.89
C CYS A 33 -2.78 5.46 1.50
N PHE A 34 -2.53 5.80 0.23
CA PHE A 34 -2.74 7.16 -0.30
C PHE A 34 -4.18 7.40 -0.77
N LEU A 35 -4.98 6.36 -1.02
CA LEU A 35 -6.38 6.49 -1.46
C LEU A 35 -7.35 6.61 -0.27
N CYS A 36 -7.09 5.87 0.81
CA CYS A 36 -7.99 5.78 1.96
C CYS A 36 -7.23 5.77 3.28
N LEU A 37 -7.97 5.96 4.37
CA LEU A 37 -7.46 5.94 5.73
C LEU A 37 -7.48 4.53 6.32
N TRP A 38 -7.01 3.55 5.56
CA TRP A 38 -6.86 2.18 6.01
C TRP A 38 -5.86 2.10 7.16
N ASP A 39 -6.27 1.50 8.27
CA ASP A 39 -5.46 1.35 9.47
C ASP A 39 -4.79 -0.03 9.50
N SER A 40 -3.48 -0.06 9.23
CA SER A 40 -2.66 -1.28 9.24
C SER A 40 -2.61 -1.96 10.61
N ARG A 41 -2.95 -1.26 11.70
CA ARG A 41 -2.95 -1.79 13.07
C ARG A 41 -4.32 -2.30 13.51
N ALA A 42 -5.39 -2.03 12.76
CA ALA A 42 -6.74 -2.46 13.08
C ALA A 42 -7.00 -3.93 12.66
N ILE A 43 -6.19 -4.87 13.16
CA ILE A 43 -6.18 -6.29 12.76
C ILE A 43 -7.58 -6.91 12.81
N ALA A 44 -8.35 -6.62 13.86
CA ALA A 44 -9.71 -7.12 14.04
C ALA A 44 -10.68 -6.68 12.93
N LEU A 45 -10.41 -5.58 12.23
CA LEU A 45 -11.27 -5.01 11.20
C LEU A 45 -10.79 -5.31 9.76
N HIS A 46 -9.58 -5.87 9.58
CA HIS A 46 -8.93 -5.99 8.26
C HIS A 46 -9.75 -6.72 7.20
N TYR A 47 -10.52 -7.74 7.59
CA TYR A 47 -11.33 -8.55 6.68
C TYR A 47 -12.84 -8.36 6.86
N ILE A 48 -13.24 -7.55 7.84
CA ILE A 48 -14.65 -7.25 8.14
C ILE A 48 -15.05 -5.93 7.48
N LYS A 49 -14.19 -4.90 7.62
CA LYS A 49 -14.45 -3.57 7.11
C LYS A 49 -13.88 -3.42 5.70
N ARG A 50 -14.78 -3.37 4.72
CA ARG A 50 -14.45 -3.10 3.31
C ARG A 50 -14.21 -1.63 3.06
N ASP A 51 -15.12 -0.77 3.51
CA ASP A 51 -15.10 0.65 3.20
C ASP A 51 -14.35 1.45 4.27
N TRP A 52 -13.21 2.00 3.88
CA TRP A 52 -12.43 2.92 4.71
C TRP A 52 -12.64 4.36 4.22
N PRO A 53 -12.60 5.36 5.12
CA PRO A 53 -12.78 6.75 4.73
C PRO A 53 -11.77 7.14 3.65
N GLN A 54 -12.22 7.83 2.61
CA GLN A 54 -11.35 8.34 1.58
C GLN A 54 -10.35 9.36 2.17
N ARG A 55 -9.11 9.32 1.70
CA ARG A 55 -8.10 10.31 2.07
C ARG A 55 -8.36 11.60 1.27
N ALA A 56 -8.86 12.63 1.94
CA ALA A 56 -9.09 13.95 1.35
C ALA A 56 -7.94 14.94 1.59
N SER A 57 -7.21 14.80 2.70
CA SER A 57 -6.11 15.69 3.10
C SER A 57 -4.76 15.01 2.95
N PHE A 58 -3.79 15.75 2.43
CA PHE A 58 -2.38 15.40 2.46
C PHE A 58 -1.53 16.51 3.09
N LYS A 59 -2.05 17.15 4.15
CA LYS A 59 -1.27 18.12 4.90
C LYS A 59 -0.13 17.40 5.66
N PRO A 60 1.11 17.92 5.62
CA PRO A 60 2.18 17.38 6.44
C PRO A 60 1.77 17.30 7.92
N ARG A 61 2.24 16.25 8.62
CA ARG A 61 1.93 15.92 10.03
C ARG A 61 0.56 15.30 10.27
N GLU A 62 -0.31 15.21 9.27
CA GLU A 62 -1.57 14.47 9.35
C GLU A 62 -1.42 13.06 8.76
N MET A 63 -1.98 12.05 9.44
CA MET A 63 -2.22 10.71 8.87
C MET A 63 -1.02 10.10 8.10
N ASN A 64 0.19 10.25 8.67
CA ASN A 64 1.48 9.76 8.15
C ASN A 64 2.01 10.47 6.90
N VAL A 65 1.54 11.67 6.59
CA VAL A 65 2.14 12.54 5.58
C VAL A 65 3.31 13.29 6.22
N LYS A 66 4.51 13.09 5.70
CA LYS A 66 5.75 13.71 6.22
C LYS A 66 6.19 14.91 5.37
N HIS A 67 5.95 14.86 4.06
CA HIS A 67 6.40 15.86 3.11
C HIS A 67 5.24 16.44 2.32
N LEU A 68 5.46 17.62 1.71
CA LEU A 68 4.49 18.22 0.80
C LEU A 68 4.34 17.36 -0.46
N LEU A 69 3.14 17.37 -1.04
CA LEU A 69 2.89 16.68 -2.30
C LEU A 69 3.75 17.23 -3.43
N LEU A 70 4.36 16.31 -4.17
CA LEU A 70 5.12 16.63 -5.38
C LEU A 70 4.28 16.50 -6.65
N ALA A 71 3.20 15.74 -6.60
CA ALA A 71 2.27 15.54 -7.70
C ALA A 71 0.83 15.54 -7.19
N GLU A 72 -0.13 15.86 -8.07
CA GLU A 72 -1.54 15.81 -7.71
C GLU A 72 -2.07 14.36 -7.70
N PRO A 73 -2.90 13.96 -6.71
CA PRO A 73 -3.40 12.59 -6.62
C PRO A 73 -4.16 12.12 -7.88
N HIS A 74 -4.92 13.03 -8.51
CA HIS A 74 -5.72 12.75 -9.71
C HIS A 74 -4.89 12.45 -10.96
N LYS A 75 -3.57 12.69 -10.93
CA LYS A 75 -2.65 12.42 -12.02
C LYS A 75 -1.94 11.08 -11.89
N ILE A 76 -2.14 10.37 -10.78
CA ILE A 76 -1.51 9.08 -10.51
C ILE A 76 -2.34 7.97 -11.14
N ILE A 77 -1.69 7.16 -11.96
CA ILE A 77 -2.21 5.92 -12.51
C ILE A 77 -1.58 4.77 -11.74
N ILE A 78 -2.41 3.88 -11.19
CA ILE A 78 -1.95 2.64 -10.55
C ILE A 78 -1.86 1.55 -11.62
N PRO A 79 -0.66 1.11 -12.01
CA PRO A 79 -0.52 0.06 -13.02
C PRO A 79 -1.11 -1.27 -12.51
N PRO A 80 -2.10 -1.86 -13.21
CA PRO A 80 -2.73 -3.13 -12.82
C PRO A 80 -1.73 -4.27 -12.65
N LEU A 81 -0.64 -4.24 -13.42
CA LEU A 81 0.42 -5.23 -13.37
C LEU A 81 1.07 -5.33 -11.99
N HIS A 82 1.38 -4.20 -11.34
CA HIS A 82 2.03 -4.21 -10.02
C HIS A 82 1.11 -4.76 -8.93
N ILE A 83 -0.21 -4.51 -9.03
CA ILE A 83 -1.20 -5.10 -8.12
C ILE A 83 -1.23 -6.62 -8.31
N LYS A 84 -1.34 -7.07 -9.56
CA LYS A 84 -1.41 -8.50 -9.89
C LYS A 84 -0.18 -9.26 -9.40
N LEU A 85 1.02 -8.76 -9.72
CA LEU A 85 2.28 -9.37 -9.28
C LEU A 85 2.42 -9.40 -7.74
N GLY A 86 1.92 -8.37 -7.04
CA GLY A 86 1.90 -8.34 -5.58
C GLY A 86 1.00 -9.42 -4.98
N LEU A 87 -0.19 -9.63 -5.55
CA LEU A 87 -1.13 -10.66 -5.13
C LEU A 87 -0.58 -12.07 -5.42
N ASP A 88 -0.07 -12.30 -6.62
CA ASP A 88 0.52 -13.59 -7.01
C ASP A 88 1.67 -13.98 -6.08
N LYS A 89 2.55 -13.02 -5.73
CA LYS A 89 3.62 -13.24 -4.76
C LYS A 89 3.07 -13.60 -3.37
N SER A 90 2.02 -12.92 -2.91
CA SER A 90 1.40 -13.24 -1.62
C SER A 90 0.80 -14.64 -1.61
N LEU A 91 0.17 -15.06 -2.70
CA LEU A 91 -0.39 -16.41 -2.84
C LEU A 91 0.70 -17.47 -2.78
N VAL A 92 1.80 -17.29 -3.51
CA VAL A 92 2.94 -18.22 -3.49
C VAL A 92 3.52 -18.35 -2.07
N ILE A 93 3.68 -17.24 -1.34
CA ILE A 93 4.16 -17.26 0.05
C ILE A 93 3.21 -18.05 0.95
N ILE A 94 1.90 -17.85 0.82
CA ILE A 94 0.90 -18.58 1.61
C ILE A 94 0.93 -20.09 1.30
N MET A 95 1.06 -20.44 0.01
CA MET A 95 1.13 -21.84 -0.42
C MET A 95 2.37 -22.55 0.14
N ASP A 96 3.53 -21.88 0.14
CA ASP A 96 4.78 -22.39 0.71
C ASP A 96 4.71 -22.54 2.23
N GLN A 97 4.10 -21.58 2.93
CA GLN A 97 3.87 -21.71 4.37
C GLN A 97 2.98 -22.90 4.70
N HIS A 98 1.91 -23.11 3.93
CA HIS A 98 0.99 -24.23 4.13
C HIS A 98 1.65 -25.60 3.87
N SER A 99 2.56 -25.71 2.90
CA SER A 99 3.32 -26.95 2.67
C SER A 99 4.29 -27.24 3.81
N SER A 100 4.94 -26.21 4.36
CA SER A 100 5.85 -26.33 5.51
C SER A 100 5.11 -26.69 6.81
N THR A 101 3.93 -26.10 7.06
CA THR A 101 3.07 -26.47 8.21
C THR A 101 2.55 -27.91 8.08
N ARG A 102 2.21 -28.37 6.86
CA ARG A 102 1.79 -29.76 6.61
C ARG A 102 2.90 -30.77 6.90
N MET A 103 4.16 -30.44 6.61
CA MET A 103 5.31 -31.31 6.92
C MET A 103 5.60 -31.38 8.43
N LYS A 104 5.48 -30.28 9.17
CA LYS A 104 5.66 -30.28 10.64
C LYS A 104 4.59 -31.10 11.36
N ASN A 105 3.32 -30.91 10.99
CA ASN A 105 2.20 -31.65 11.57
C ASN A 105 2.26 -33.18 11.30
N SER A 106 3.02 -33.60 10.28
CA SER A 106 3.26 -35.02 9.97
C SER A 106 4.45 -35.63 10.72
N LEU A 107 5.39 -34.80 11.20
CA LEU A 107 6.52 -35.21 12.02
C LEU A 107 6.15 -35.23 13.51
N ASP A 108 5.25 -34.34 13.94
CA ASP A 108 4.73 -34.28 15.31
C ASP A 108 3.62 -35.33 15.58
N SER A 109 3.22 -36.10 14.56
CA SER A 109 2.24 -37.19 14.63
C SER A 109 2.85 -38.60 14.55
N VAL A 110 4.18 -38.72 14.70
CA VAL A 110 4.94 -39.99 14.77
C VAL A 110 5.65 -40.09 16.11
#